data_AF-A0A7V4KT09-F1
#
_entry.id   AF-A0A7V4KT09-F1
#
_cell.length_a   1.000
_cell.length_b   1.000
_cell.length_c   1.000
_cell.angle_alpha   90.00
_cell.angle_beta   90.00
_cell.angle_gamma   90.00
#
_symmetry.space_group_name_H-M   'P 1'
#
loop_
_entity.id
_entity.type
_entity.pdbx_description
1 polymer ?
#
loop_
_entity_poly.entity_id
_entity_poly.type
_entity_poly.pdbx_seq_one_letter_code
_entity_poly.pdbx_strand_id
1 'polypeptide(L)'
;MEKKFLIKFLFITFLISFGFFCFAKEICIQVITPAKNPLTGECKEFPTPCDVPQGWQKVKSCKGLIITLEPEKKPITCKEYFWYDESNLECQGPKTFCGAFTYFGLYLFEKKEDCEKNLIENPKFKEKKKQEFKKELQEKNEFSIENISKFINKIIFFPGNIEIDGEKISINEEKIFVKKLGEGEIKILINPEKMMIKEADKTILVEGKVTIENEKLFFEEKEIKVTPHQIFEKLGIQNPLNLEMKLKLEEEIPVYWIKFIEEKKILGIFPIKIQKEMEILAQKEEIEKLKEIKRPFWFFQF
;
A
#
# COMPACT_ATOMS: atom_id res chain seq x y z
N MET A 1 -21.92 27.08 60.94
CA MET A 1 -22.10 26.36 62.22
C MET A 1 -20.72 25.83 62.60
N GLU A 2 -19.95 26.66 63.30
CA GLU A 2 -19.69 26.54 64.77
C GLU A 2 -18.85 25.29 65.08
N LYS A 3 -17.59 25.41 65.52
CA LYS A 3 -17.24 25.78 66.90
C LYS A 3 -15.90 26.51 66.98
N LYS A 4 -15.93 27.71 67.58
CA LYS A 4 -14.83 28.29 68.37
C LYS A 4 -14.86 27.64 69.75
N PHE A 5 -13.72 27.40 70.40
CA PHE A 5 -13.45 27.73 71.82
C PHE A 5 -12.07 27.13 72.21
N LEU A 6 -11.08 27.94 72.55
CA LEU A 6 -10.78 28.42 73.91
C LEU A 6 -10.31 27.28 74.82
N ILE A 7 -9.01 27.24 75.14
CA ILE A 7 -8.47 27.15 76.50
C ILE A 7 -6.97 27.47 76.40
N LYS A 8 -6.70 28.76 76.63
CA LYS A 8 -5.47 29.28 77.20
C LYS A 8 -5.58 29.04 78.71
N PHE A 9 -4.45 28.75 79.36
CA PHE A 9 -4.23 28.78 80.82
C PHE A 9 -4.82 27.64 81.65
N LEU A 10 -4.01 26.61 81.92
CA LEU A 10 -3.94 25.94 83.22
C LEU A 10 -2.68 25.08 83.29
N PHE A 11 -2.01 25.11 84.44
CA PHE A 11 -0.77 24.40 84.81
C PHE A 11 0.57 25.03 84.44
N ILE A 12 0.74 26.29 84.86
CA ILE A 12 1.87 26.61 85.74
C ILE A 12 1.62 25.88 87.05
N THR A 13 2.39 24.83 87.34
CA THR A 13 2.79 24.29 88.66
C THR A 13 3.12 22.79 88.58
N PHE A 14 4.31 22.44 88.10
CA PHE A 14 5.08 21.34 88.71
C PHE A 14 6.57 21.63 88.53
N LEU A 15 6.96 22.69 89.22
CA LEU A 15 8.31 22.94 89.66
C LEU A 15 8.78 21.75 90.51
N ILE A 16 10.01 21.31 90.23
CA ILE A 16 10.94 20.71 91.20
C ILE A 16 10.67 19.24 91.54
N SER A 17 11.54 18.37 91.00
CA SER A 17 12.12 17.19 91.65
C SER A 17 12.19 16.02 90.67
N PHE A 18 13.19 16.02 89.79
CA PHE A 18 13.85 14.81 89.26
C PHE A 18 15.04 15.40 88.48
N GLY A 19 16.14 15.68 89.17
CA GLY A 19 17.07 14.62 89.49
C GLY A 19 18.10 14.61 88.37
N PHE A 20 19.19 15.33 88.62
CA PHE A 20 20.41 15.38 87.85
C PHE A 20 20.95 13.96 87.63
N PHE A 21 20.38 13.22 86.68
CA PHE A 21 21.13 12.15 86.00
C PHE A 21 21.95 12.85 84.94
N CYS A 22 23.12 13.32 85.36
CA CYS A 22 24.20 13.69 84.46
C CYS A 22 24.65 12.38 83.81
N PHE A 23 23.92 11.94 82.77
CA PHE A 23 24.44 10.93 81.85
C PHE A 23 25.74 11.53 81.32
N ALA A 24 26.86 10.90 81.68
CA ALA A 24 28.13 11.16 81.04
C ALA A 24 27.90 10.93 79.55
N LYS A 25 27.61 12.01 78.82
CA LYS A 25 27.50 11.98 77.37
C LYS A 25 28.89 11.60 76.90
N GLU A 26 29.03 10.35 76.50
CA GLU A 26 30.17 9.95 75.68
C GLU A 26 30.25 10.98 74.56
N ILE A 27 31.42 11.60 74.43
CA ILE A 27 31.66 12.59 73.40
C ILE A 27 31.67 11.82 72.08
N CYS A 28 30.50 11.79 71.44
CA CYS A 28 30.31 11.15 70.15
C CYS A 28 30.98 12.03 69.09
N ILE A 29 31.98 11.48 68.42
CA ILE A 29 32.66 12.17 67.32
C ILE A 29 31.67 12.34 66.15
N GLN A 30 31.67 13.52 65.52
CA GLN A 30 30.79 13.86 64.40
C GLN A 30 31.30 13.24 63.09
N VAL A 31 31.14 11.92 62.97
CA VAL A 31 31.51 11.17 61.76
C VAL A 31 30.33 10.30 61.34
N ILE A 32 29.87 10.51 60.10
CA ILE A 32 28.82 9.69 59.50
C ILE A 32 29.28 8.23 59.53
N THR A 33 28.52 7.39 60.23
CA THR A 33 28.86 5.99 60.46
C THR A 33 27.86 5.11 59.71
N PRO A 34 28.28 4.42 58.64
CA PRO A 34 27.43 3.46 57.96
C PRO A 34 27.31 2.19 58.81
N ALA A 35 26.09 1.68 58.96
CA ALA A 35 25.84 0.44 59.68
C ALA A 35 24.78 -0.41 58.98
N LYS A 36 24.91 -1.73 59.12
CA LYS A 36 24.04 -2.73 58.52
C LYS A 36 23.32 -3.53 59.60
N ASN A 37 22.02 -3.69 59.46
CA ASN A 37 21.24 -4.57 60.30
C ASN A 37 21.47 -6.04 59.87
N PRO A 38 22.01 -6.93 60.74
CA PRO A 38 22.27 -8.31 60.37
C PRO A 38 21.00 -9.14 60.15
N LEU A 39 19.85 -8.72 60.69
CA LEU A 39 18.57 -9.45 60.56
C LEU A 39 17.84 -9.10 59.26
N THR A 40 17.87 -7.83 58.84
CA THR A 40 17.11 -7.36 57.64
C THR A 40 17.99 -7.12 56.42
N GLY A 41 19.32 -7.03 56.58
CA GLY A 41 20.24 -6.66 55.51
C GLY A 41 20.23 -5.17 55.14
N GLU A 42 19.35 -4.36 55.75
CA GLU A 42 19.26 -2.92 55.51
C GLU A 42 20.55 -2.21 55.95
N CYS A 43 21.06 -1.32 55.10
CA CYS A 43 22.21 -0.46 55.42
C CYS A 43 21.77 0.99 55.47
N LYS A 44 22.11 1.69 56.56
CA LYS A 44 21.81 3.12 56.76
C LYS A 44 23.05 3.88 57.21
N GLU A 45 23.13 5.15 56.83
CA GLU A 45 24.15 6.09 57.30
C GLU A 45 23.62 6.85 58.51
N PHE A 46 24.32 6.74 59.64
CA PHE A 46 23.95 7.40 60.89
C PHE A 46 24.83 8.64 61.09
N PRO A 47 24.29 9.78 61.56
CA PRO A 47 25.06 11.03 61.72
C PRO A 47 26.28 10.89 62.64
N THR A 48 26.18 10.07 63.69
CA THR A 48 27.28 9.77 64.61
C THR A 48 27.34 8.28 64.96
N PRO A 49 28.49 7.76 65.45
CA PRO A 49 28.62 6.36 65.86
C PRO A 49 27.72 5.94 67.03
N CYS A 50 27.16 6.90 67.76
CA CYS A 50 26.29 6.70 68.91
C CYS A 50 24.81 6.56 68.51
N ASP A 51 24.46 7.05 67.32
CA ASP A 51 23.11 6.92 66.77
C ASP A 51 22.87 5.51 66.17
N VAL A 52 23.90 4.67 66.09
CA VAL A 52 23.83 3.30 65.58
C VAL A 52 23.12 2.41 66.61
N PRO A 53 21.95 1.83 66.30
CA PRO A 53 21.22 1.01 67.25
C PRO A 53 22.01 -0.22 67.70
N GLN A 54 21.82 -0.64 68.95
CA GLN A 54 22.48 -1.82 69.48
C GLN A 54 22.13 -3.06 68.62
N GLY A 55 23.17 -3.83 68.25
CA GLY A 55 23.04 -5.00 67.37
C GLY A 55 23.25 -4.73 65.88
N TRP A 56 23.43 -3.47 65.46
CA TRP A 56 23.84 -3.17 64.08
C TRP A 56 25.36 -3.30 63.92
N GLN A 57 25.79 -3.80 62.75
CA GLN A 57 27.21 -3.95 62.43
C GLN A 57 27.70 -2.73 61.67
N LYS A 58 28.68 -2.00 62.23
CA LYS A 58 29.34 -0.88 61.54
C LYS A 58 30.07 -1.41 60.30
N VAL A 59 29.80 -0.82 59.13
CA VAL A 59 30.40 -1.19 57.85
C VAL A 59 31.16 -0.01 57.27
N LYS A 60 31.99 -0.23 56.25
CA LYS A 60 32.80 0.86 55.64
C LYS A 60 31.97 1.83 54.80
N SER A 61 30.86 1.37 54.20
CA SER A 61 29.96 2.22 53.40
C SER A 61 28.62 1.54 53.18
N CYS A 62 27.53 2.32 53.17
CA CYS A 62 26.20 1.87 52.73
C CYS A 62 25.91 2.15 51.26
N LYS A 63 26.91 2.62 50.51
CA LYS A 63 26.84 2.70 49.05
C LYS A 63 26.68 1.27 48.55
N GLY A 64 25.44 0.95 48.21
CA GLY A 64 24.92 -0.41 48.24
C GLY A 64 25.81 -1.40 47.50
N LEU A 65 25.71 -2.65 47.94
CA LEU A 65 25.57 -3.72 46.96
C LEU A 65 24.41 -3.30 46.05
N ILE A 66 24.69 -2.48 45.02
CA ILE A 66 24.02 -2.66 43.76
C ILE A 66 24.27 -4.14 43.53
N ILE A 67 23.24 -4.95 43.74
CA ILE A 67 23.22 -6.28 43.15
C ILE A 67 23.38 -5.93 41.68
N THR A 68 24.62 -5.98 41.19
CA THR A 68 24.89 -6.09 39.78
C THR A 68 24.28 -7.44 39.46
N LEU A 69 22.96 -7.45 39.25
CA LEU A 69 22.32 -8.45 38.44
C LEU A 69 23.06 -8.26 37.13
N GLU A 70 24.15 -8.99 36.97
CA GLU A 70 24.82 -9.13 35.68
C GLU A 70 23.65 -9.49 34.77
N PRO A 71 23.22 -8.58 33.88
CA PRO A 71 22.00 -8.78 33.13
C PRO A 71 22.19 -10.12 32.45
N GLU A 72 21.35 -11.11 32.80
CA GLU A 72 21.51 -12.46 32.30
C GLU A 72 21.74 -12.31 30.80
N LYS A 73 22.95 -12.66 30.35
CA LYS A 73 23.38 -12.46 28.96
C LYS A 73 22.48 -13.34 28.12
N LYS A 74 21.34 -12.81 27.72
CA LYS A 74 20.42 -13.51 26.83
C LYS A 74 21.25 -13.86 25.60
N PRO A 75 21.26 -15.14 25.18
CA PRO A 75 22.02 -15.54 24.01
C PRO A 75 21.58 -14.65 22.84
N ILE A 76 22.55 -14.07 22.13
CA ILE A 76 22.28 -13.24 20.97
C ILE A 76 21.65 -14.15 19.92
N THR A 77 20.33 -14.06 19.75
CA THR A 77 19.61 -14.80 18.73
C THR A 77 19.74 -14.07 17.40
N CYS A 78 20.35 -14.74 16.43
CA CYS A 78 20.40 -14.28 15.05
C CYS A 78 19.20 -14.85 14.28
N LYS A 79 18.60 -14.05 13.40
CA LYS A 79 17.53 -14.48 12.50
C LYS A 79 17.79 -14.00 11.09
N GLU A 80 17.31 -14.73 10.11
CA GLU A 80 17.37 -14.35 8.69
C GLU A 80 16.15 -13.52 8.32
N TYR A 81 16.39 -12.43 7.59
CA TYR A 81 15.36 -11.51 7.15
C TYR A 81 15.56 -11.12 5.68
N PHE A 82 14.43 -10.88 4.99
CA PHE A 82 14.36 -10.08 3.79
C PHE A 82 14.29 -8.61 4.18
N TRP A 83 14.88 -7.74 3.38
CA TRP A 83 15.03 -6.35 3.76
C TRP A 83 15.15 -5.42 2.55
N TYR A 84 14.82 -4.16 2.77
CA TYR A 84 15.14 -3.08 1.85
C TYR A 84 15.43 -1.81 2.67
N ASP A 85 16.08 -0.83 2.06
CA ASP A 85 16.34 0.46 2.68
C ASP A 85 15.95 1.62 1.77
N GLU A 86 16.12 2.86 2.23
CA GLU A 86 15.74 4.04 1.44
C GLU A 86 16.64 4.28 0.21
N SER A 87 17.85 3.72 0.20
CA SER A 87 18.82 3.85 -0.89
C SER A 87 18.60 2.78 -1.95
N ASN A 88 18.17 1.58 -1.54
CA ASN A 88 17.82 0.48 -2.42
C ASN A 88 16.39 -0.01 -2.16
N LEU A 89 15.47 0.50 -2.96
CA LEU A 89 14.05 0.14 -2.96
C LEU A 89 13.82 -1.17 -3.73
N GLU A 90 14.54 -2.22 -3.36
CA GLU A 90 14.41 -3.58 -3.88
C GLU A 90 14.46 -4.54 -2.70
N CYS A 91 13.59 -5.55 -2.70
CA CYS A 91 13.60 -6.55 -1.65
C CYS A 91 14.84 -7.46 -1.77
N GLN A 92 15.77 -7.31 -0.84
CA GLN A 92 17.01 -8.07 -0.75
C GLN A 92 16.90 -9.20 0.28
N GLY A 93 17.76 -10.22 0.15
CA GLY A 93 17.92 -11.27 1.17
C GLY A 93 17.66 -12.70 0.67
N PRO A 94 17.64 -13.68 1.60
CA PRO A 94 17.73 -13.50 3.05
C PRO A 94 19.12 -13.04 3.53
N LYS A 95 19.19 -12.29 4.64
CA LYS A 95 20.44 -11.90 5.33
C LYS A 95 20.29 -12.10 6.83
N THR A 96 21.34 -12.60 7.50
CA THR A 96 21.34 -12.82 8.94
C THR A 96 21.56 -11.52 9.70
N PHE A 97 20.65 -11.20 10.63
CA PHE A 97 20.77 -10.08 11.56
C PHE A 97 20.87 -10.61 12.99
N CYS A 98 21.91 -10.18 13.72
CA CYS A 98 22.19 -10.57 15.10
C CYS A 98 22.08 -9.34 16.02
N GLY A 99 21.19 -9.38 17.00
CA GLY A 99 21.03 -8.30 17.98
C GLY A 99 20.16 -7.12 17.50
N ALA A 100 20.23 -5.99 18.20
CA ALA A 100 19.32 -4.85 18.05
C ALA A 100 19.79 -3.79 17.02
N PHE A 101 20.69 -4.13 16.10
CA PHE A 101 21.26 -3.18 15.16
C PHE A 101 20.37 -3.01 13.91
N THR A 102 19.23 -2.34 14.07
CA THR A 102 18.47 -1.76 12.96
C THR A 102 18.84 -0.29 12.84
N TYR A 103 19.43 0.12 11.73
CA TYR A 103 19.64 1.55 11.46
C TYR A 103 18.33 2.18 10.95
N PHE A 104 18.21 3.50 11.11
CA PHE A 104 17.02 4.23 10.68
C PHE A 104 16.81 4.08 9.16
N GLY A 105 15.63 3.64 8.75
CA GLY A 105 15.27 3.43 7.34
C GLY A 105 15.48 2.00 6.82
N LEU A 106 15.93 1.06 7.66
CA LEU A 106 15.97 -0.36 7.32
C LEU A 106 14.62 -1.02 7.63
N TYR A 107 14.03 -1.70 6.64
CA TYR A 107 12.80 -2.47 6.80
C TYR A 107 13.13 -3.97 6.75
N LEU A 108 12.62 -4.77 7.71
CA LEU A 108 12.92 -6.19 7.86
C LEU A 108 11.65 -7.05 7.85
N PHE A 109 11.70 -8.18 7.16
CA PHE A 109 10.59 -9.11 6.98
C PHE A 109 11.06 -10.56 7.09
N GLU A 110 10.29 -11.42 7.73
CA GLU A 110 10.62 -12.86 7.83
C GLU A 110 10.40 -13.59 6.50
N LYS A 111 9.49 -13.08 5.66
CA LYS A 111 9.13 -13.66 4.36
C LYS A 111 9.37 -12.65 3.23
N LYS A 112 9.70 -13.17 2.05
CA LYS A 112 9.95 -12.35 0.86
C LYS A 112 8.67 -11.66 0.38
N GLU A 113 7.55 -12.36 0.43
CA GLU A 113 6.26 -11.86 -0.03
C GLU A 113 5.79 -10.64 0.78
N ASP A 114 6.04 -10.65 2.10
CA ASP A 114 5.71 -9.53 2.98
C ASP A 114 6.57 -8.29 2.67
N CYS A 115 7.85 -8.52 2.36
CA CYS A 115 8.79 -7.48 1.93
C CYS A 115 8.38 -6.85 0.59
N GLU A 116 8.06 -7.68 -0.41
CA GLU A 116 7.60 -7.21 -1.73
C GLU A 116 6.27 -6.44 -1.62
N LYS A 117 5.32 -6.94 -0.83
CA LYS A 117 4.04 -6.25 -0.60
C LYS A 117 4.26 -4.89 0.05
N ASN A 118 5.07 -4.82 1.11
CA ASN A 118 5.37 -3.56 1.77
C ASN A 118 6.12 -2.58 0.86
N LEU A 119 7.02 -3.09 0.02
CA LEU A 119 7.76 -2.28 -0.95
C LEU A 119 6.82 -1.66 -2.00
N ILE A 120 5.83 -2.42 -2.50
CA ILE A 120 4.82 -1.92 -3.45
C ILE A 120 3.98 -0.79 -2.82
N GLU A 121 3.71 -0.86 -1.51
CA GLU A 121 2.97 0.18 -0.78
C GLU A 121 3.82 1.43 -0.49
N ASN A 122 5.15 1.36 -0.63
CA ASN A 122 6.06 2.45 -0.32
C ASN A 122 5.96 3.61 -1.34
N PRO A 123 5.71 4.87 -0.91
CA PRO A 123 5.52 6.00 -1.82
C PRO A 123 6.79 6.36 -2.60
N LYS A 124 7.99 6.21 -2.01
CA LYS A 124 9.26 6.48 -2.72
C LYS A 124 9.47 5.46 -3.84
N PHE A 125 9.09 4.20 -3.60
CA PHE A 125 9.17 3.14 -4.62
C PHE A 125 8.21 3.40 -5.78
N LYS A 126 6.96 3.76 -5.47
CA LYS A 126 5.96 4.13 -6.50
C LYS A 126 6.45 5.29 -7.37
N GLU A 127 6.98 6.35 -6.76
CA GLU A 127 7.50 7.50 -7.50
C GLU A 127 8.72 7.13 -8.38
N LYS A 128 9.66 6.34 -7.85
CA LYS A 128 10.82 5.84 -8.63
C LYS A 128 10.35 5.03 -9.84
N LYS A 129 9.42 4.08 -9.64
CA LYS A 129 8.88 3.25 -10.73
C LYS A 129 8.09 4.06 -11.75
N LYS A 130 7.35 5.08 -11.30
CA LYS A 130 6.67 6.03 -12.20
C LYS A 130 7.66 6.78 -13.09
N GLN A 131 8.79 7.23 -12.54
CA GLN A 131 9.84 7.91 -13.31
C GLN A 131 10.56 6.97 -14.29
N GLU A 132 10.87 5.74 -13.87
CA GLU A 132 11.40 4.71 -14.77
C GLU A 132 10.44 4.46 -15.93
N PHE A 133 9.15 4.30 -15.64
CA PHE A 133 8.13 4.07 -16.66
C PHE A 133 8.00 5.24 -17.64
N LYS A 134 8.07 6.49 -17.18
CA LYS A 134 8.10 7.67 -18.07
C LYS A 134 9.27 7.66 -19.03
N LYS A 135 10.45 7.22 -18.58
CA LYS A 135 11.63 7.09 -19.44
C LYS A 135 11.42 5.97 -20.46
N GLU A 136 10.92 4.82 -20.01
CA GLU A 136 10.60 3.72 -20.93
C GLU A 136 9.55 4.11 -21.96
N LEU A 137 8.54 4.93 -21.59
CA LEU A 137 7.54 5.48 -22.51
C LEU A 137 8.16 6.31 -23.65
N GLN A 138 9.28 6.96 -23.40
CA GLN A 138 10.00 7.73 -24.43
C GLN A 138 10.86 6.84 -25.32
N GLU A 139 11.35 5.71 -24.81
CA GLU A 139 12.33 4.86 -25.50
C GLU A 139 11.69 3.69 -26.25
N LYS A 140 10.55 3.18 -25.78
CA LYS A 140 9.88 1.98 -26.30
C LYS A 140 8.53 2.32 -26.93
N ASN A 141 8.09 1.48 -27.85
CA ASN A 141 6.77 1.61 -28.48
C ASN A 141 5.76 0.56 -28.00
N GLU A 142 6.21 -0.49 -27.31
CA GLU A 142 5.35 -1.57 -26.83
C GLU A 142 5.57 -1.81 -25.33
N PHE A 143 4.47 -1.94 -24.59
CA PHE A 143 4.45 -2.02 -23.13
C PHE A 143 3.49 -3.12 -22.65
N SER A 144 3.93 -3.94 -21.69
CA SER A 144 3.04 -4.88 -20.99
C SER A 144 2.45 -4.21 -19.75
N ILE A 145 1.12 -4.17 -19.69
CA ILE A 145 0.37 -3.57 -18.58
C ILE A 145 0.48 -4.41 -17.30
N GLU A 146 0.76 -5.71 -17.40
CA GLU A 146 0.98 -6.60 -16.24
C GLU A 146 2.16 -6.16 -15.39
N ASN A 147 3.21 -5.63 -16.02
CA ASN A 147 4.37 -5.14 -15.28
C ASN A 147 4.04 -3.84 -14.56
N ILE A 148 3.26 -2.97 -15.20
CA ILE A 148 2.95 -1.61 -14.74
C ILE A 148 1.88 -1.62 -13.64
N SER A 149 0.84 -2.43 -13.81
CA SER A 149 -0.28 -2.55 -12.87
C SER A 149 0.11 -3.02 -11.47
N LYS A 150 1.32 -3.58 -11.29
CA LYS A 150 1.86 -3.92 -9.97
C LYS A 150 2.11 -2.71 -9.08
N PHE A 151 2.35 -1.54 -9.68
CA PHE A 151 2.70 -0.32 -8.95
C PHE A 151 1.83 0.89 -9.31
N ILE A 152 1.04 0.80 -10.39
CA ILE A 152 0.11 1.84 -10.84
C ILE A 152 -1.31 1.32 -10.70
N ASN A 153 -2.13 2.05 -9.94
CA ASN A 153 -3.51 1.64 -9.68
C ASN A 153 -4.42 1.91 -10.90
N LYS A 154 -4.16 3.02 -11.59
CA LYS A 154 -5.03 3.56 -12.63
C LYS A 154 -4.24 4.15 -13.78
N ILE A 155 -4.55 3.70 -14.99
CA ILE A 155 -4.01 4.24 -16.24
C ILE A 155 -5.17 4.68 -17.11
N ILE A 156 -5.17 5.94 -17.55
CA ILE A 156 -6.20 6.51 -18.43
C ILE A 156 -5.56 6.83 -19.78
N PHE A 157 -6.20 6.41 -20.84
CA PHE A 157 -5.74 6.56 -22.21
C PHE A 157 -6.65 7.54 -22.96
N PHE A 158 -6.03 8.49 -23.64
CA PHE A 158 -6.66 9.47 -24.51
C PHE A 158 -5.90 9.53 -25.84
N PRO A 159 -6.53 9.98 -26.94
CA PRO A 159 -5.78 10.38 -28.12
C PRO A 159 -4.65 11.36 -27.76
N GLY A 160 -3.43 10.98 -28.11
CA GLY A 160 -2.20 11.75 -27.85
C GLY A 160 -1.74 11.86 -26.39
N ASN A 161 -2.42 11.26 -25.41
CA ASN A 161 -2.02 11.40 -24.00
C ASN A 161 -2.32 10.14 -23.16
N ILE A 162 -1.52 9.93 -22.14
CA ILE A 162 -1.73 8.91 -21.10
C ILE A 162 -1.73 9.61 -19.76
N GLU A 163 -2.66 9.28 -18.88
CA GLU A 163 -2.68 9.75 -17.50
C GLU A 163 -2.38 8.59 -16.56
N ILE A 164 -1.43 8.82 -15.65
CA ILE A 164 -0.91 7.82 -14.72
C ILE A 164 -0.94 8.41 -13.32
N ASP A 165 -1.80 7.87 -12.47
CA ASP A 165 -2.03 8.37 -11.11
C ASP A 165 -2.21 9.92 -11.10
N GLY A 166 -3.03 10.42 -12.03
CA GLY A 166 -3.36 11.84 -12.16
C GLY A 166 -2.36 12.69 -12.96
N GLU A 167 -1.23 12.12 -13.39
CA GLU A 167 -0.24 12.85 -14.17
C GLU A 167 -0.34 12.55 -15.67
N LYS A 168 -0.53 13.60 -16.47
CA LYS A 168 -0.64 13.49 -17.94
C LYS A 168 0.72 13.48 -18.61
N ILE A 169 0.90 12.54 -19.52
CA ILE A 169 2.09 12.33 -20.34
C ILE A 169 1.63 12.42 -21.80
N SER A 170 2.16 13.39 -22.54
CA SER A 170 1.87 13.52 -23.96
C SER A 170 2.65 12.51 -24.78
N ILE A 171 1.97 11.93 -25.76
CA ILE A 171 2.52 10.98 -26.73
C ILE A 171 2.69 11.70 -28.06
N ASN A 172 3.85 11.55 -28.68
CA ASN A 172 4.19 12.09 -30.00
C ASN A 172 4.17 11.03 -31.12
N GLU A 173 4.27 9.75 -30.80
CA GLU A 173 4.32 8.62 -31.75
C GLU A 173 3.38 7.49 -31.34
N GLU A 174 3.15 6.49 -32.21
CA GLU A 174 2.27 5.38 -31.83
C GLU A 174 2.87 4.53 -30.70
N LYS A 175 2.10 4.33 -29.62
CA LYS A 175 2.41 3.44 -28.51
C LYS A 175 1.40 2.31 -28.42
N ILE A 176 1.87 1.11 -28.06
CA ILE A 176 1.11 -0.13 -27.96
C ILE A 176 1.17 -0.62 -26.52
N PHE A 177 0.01 -0.75 -25.88
CA PHE A 177 -0.13 -1.31 -24.54
C PHE A 177 -0.82 -2.66 -24.62
N VAL A 178 -0.12 -3.70 -24.19
CA VAL A 178 -0.56 -5.08 -24.22
C VAL A 178 -1.10 -5.46 -22.84
N LYS A 179 -2.31 -6.01 -22.79
CA LYS A 179 -2.97 -6.51 -21.59
C LYS A 179 -3.57 -7.89 -21.87
N LYS A 180 -3.29 -8.85 -21.00
CA LYS A 180 -4.00 -10.14 -20.98
C LYS A 180 -5.35 -9.96 -20.28
N LEU A 181 -6.43 -10.36 -20.94
CA LEU A 181 -7.78 -10.34 -20.39
C LEU A 181 -8.43 -11.71 -20.65
N GLY A 182 -8.61 -12.49 -19.58
CA GLY A 182 -9.02 -13.89 -19.68
C GLY A 182 -7.99 -14.73 -20.46
N GLU A 183 -8.44 -15.44 -21.48
CA GLU A 183 -7.58 -16.23 -22.37
C GLU A 183 -6.99 -15.40 -23.53
N GLY A 184 -7.48 -14.17 -23.73
CA GLY A 184 -7.12 -13.30 -24.84
C GLY A 184 -6.07 -12.25 -24.48
N GLU A 185 -5.49 -11.66 -25.53
CA GLU A 185 -4.62 -10.50 -25.45
C GLU A 185 -5.27 -9.30 -26.15
N ILE A 186 -5.35 -8.18 -25.44
CA ILE A 186 -5.84 -6.91 -25.94
C ILE A 186 -4.66 -5.96 -26.09
N LYS A 187 -4.57 -5.28 -27.24
CA LYS A 187 -3.59 -4.23 -27.52
C LYS A 187 -4.30 -2.89 -27.61
N ILE A 188 -3.92 -1.92 -26.80
CA ILE A 188 -4.39 -0.53 -26.88
C ILE A 188 -3.33 0.25 -27.64
N LEU A 189 -3.69 0.73 -28.83
CA LEU A 189 -2.83 1.53 -29.70
C LEU A 189 -3.23 2.99 -29.57
N ILE A 190 -2.27 3.84 -29.27
CA ILE A 190 -2.51 5.26 -29.02
C ILE A 190 -1.52 6.06 -29.83
N ASN A 191 -2.03 7.02 -30.59
CA ASN A 191 -1.23 8.03 -31.27
C ASN A 191 -1.87 9.41 -31.07
N PRO A 192 -1.26 10.50 -31.56
CA PRO A 192 -1.79 11.86 -31.40
C PRO A 192 -3.22 12.07 -31.92
N GLU A 193 -3.63 11.34 -32.95
CA GLU A 193 -4.90 11.57 -33.65
C GLU A 193 -6.04 10.69 -33.13
N LYS A 194 -5.73 9.45 -32.73
CA LYS A 194 -6.73 8.44 -32.40
C LYS A 194 -6.22 7.39 -31.43
N MET A 195 -7.19 6.69 -30.86
CA MET A 195 -6.98 5.51 -30.03
C MET A 195 -7.72 4.32 -30.63
N MET A 196 -7.07 3.16 -30.63
CA MET A 196 -7.64 1.91 -31.14
C MET A 196 -7.42 0.80 -30.13
N ILE A 197 -8.37 -0.12 -30.03
CA ILE A 197 -8.20 -1.39 -29.32
C ILE A 197 -8.11 -2.49 -30.37
N LYS A 198 -7.13 -3.38 -30.26
CA LYS A 198 -7.00 -4.58 -31.08
C LYS A 198 -7.15 -5.82 -30.20
N GLU A 199 -7.97 -6.75 -30.66
CA GLU A 199 -8.13 -8.07 -30.06
C GLU A 199 -8.17 -9.08 -31.21
N ALA A 200 -7.23 -10.02 -31.21
CA ALA A 200 -6.97 -10.91 -32.36
C ALA A 200 -6.78 -10.13 -33.68
N ASP A 201 -7.63 -10.37 -34.68
CA ASP A 201 -7.62 -9.72 -36.00
C ASP A 201 -8.58 -8.51 -36.08
N LYS A 202 -9.25 -8.15 -34.98
CA LYS A 202 -10.24 -7.08 -34.94
C LYS A 202 -9.64 -5.79 -34.41
N THR A 203 -9.94 -4.68 -35.07
CA THR A 203 -9.53 -3.33 -34.64
C THR A 203 -10.77 -2.49 -34.36
N ILE A 204 -10.85 -1.90 -33.18
CA ILE A 204 -11.93 -1.02 -32.73
C ILE A 204 -11.37 0.39 -32.60
N LEU A 205 -11.99 1.35 -33.28
CA LEU A 205 -11.72 2.77 -33.05
C LEU A 205 -12.44 3.20 -31.76
N VAL A 206 -11.74 3.90 -30.87
CA VAL A 206 -12.32 4.34 -29.60
C VAL A 206 -12.54 5.84 -29.62
N GLU A 207 -13.79 6.25 -29.45
CA GLU A 207 -14.24 7.66 -29.47
C GLU A 207 -14.46 8.17 -28.04
N GLY A 208 -13.41 8.14 -27.22
CA GLY A 208 -13.46 8.55 -25.82
C GLY A 208 -12.21 8.14 -25.04
N LYS A 209 -12.29 8.18 -23.70
CA LYS A 209 -11.23 7.75 -22.80
C LYS A 209 -11.40 6.29 -22.39
N VAL A 210 -10.28 5.56 -22.33
CA VAL A 210 -10.22 4.19 -21.81
C VAL A 210 -9.43 4.18 -20.52
N THR A 211 -9.93 3.52 -19.50
CA THR A 211 -9.23 3.39 -18.22
C THR A 211 -8.97 1.91 -17.94
N ILE A 212 -7.76 1.61 -17.47
CA ILE A 212 -7.46 0.32 -16.85
C ILE A 212 -7.26 0.56 -15.36
N GLU A 213 -8.07 -0.12 -14.56
CA GLU A 213 -8.05 -0.03 -13.10
C GLU A 213 -8.36 -1.42 -12.53
N ASN A 214 -7.51 -1.93 -11.64
CA ASN A 214 -7.67 -3.24 -11.01
C ASN A 214 -7.96 -4.37 -12.02
N GLU A 215 -7.16 -4.43 -13.10
CA GLU A 215 -7.29 -5.40 -14.20
C GLU A 215 -8.56 -5.32 -15.04
N LYS A 216 -9.47 -4.40 -14.73
CA LYS A 216 -10.70 -4.16 -15.47
C LYS A 216 -10.52 -3.05 -16.49
N LEU A 217 -11.25 -3.17 -17.59
CA LEU A 217 -11.29 -2.16 -18.65
C LEU A 217 -12.55 -1.32 -18.49
N PHE A 218 -12.40 -0.01 -18.51
CA PHE A 218 -13.49 0.95 -18.45
C PHE A 218 -13.43 1.86 -19.68
N PHE A 219 -14.59 2.26 -20.17
CA PHE A 219 -14.73 3.31 -21.17
C PHE A 219 -15.65 4.37 -20.59
N GLU A 220 -15.18 5.62 -20.52
CA GLU A 220 -15.93 6.72 -19.90
C GLU A 220 -16.49 6.35 -18.51
N GLU A 221 -15.63 5.80 -17.65
CA GLU A 221 -15.94 5.39 -16.26
C GLU A 221 -16.90 4.20 -16.13
N LYS A 222 -17.31 3.60 -17.25
CA LYS A 222 -18.22 2.45 -17.28
C LYS A 222 -17.44 1.19 -17.61
N GLU A 223 -17.56 0.18 -16.74
CA GLU A 223 -16.90 -1.12 -16.93
C GLU A 223 -17.38 -1.79 -18.21
N ILE A 224 -16.44 -2.24 -19.03
CA ILE A 224 -16.67 -3.00 -20.24
C ILE A 224 -16.60 -4.48 -19.89
N LYS A 225 -17.73 -5.18 -20.05
CA LYS A 225 -17.86 -6.60 -19.70
C LYS A 225 -17.83 -7.53 -20.90
N VAL A 226 -18.04 -6.98 -22.10
CA VAL A 226 -18.07 -7.76 -23.35
C VAL A 226 -16.88 -7.39 -24.21
N THR A 227 -16.10 -8.39 -24.60
CA THR A 227 -15.01 -8.18 -25.55
C THR A 227 -15.50 -8.32 -27.00
N PRO A 228 -14.85 -7.65 -27.96
CA PRO A 228 -15.08 -7.86 -29.38
C PRO A 228 -15.13 -9.34 -29.77
N HIS A 229 -14.19 -10.17 -29.31
CA HIS A 229 -14.18 -11.61 -29.61
C HIS A 229 -15.50 -12.30 -29.22
N GLN A 230 -15.99 -12.05 -27.99
CA GLN A 230 -17.26 -12.58 -27.51
C GLN A 230 -18.45 -12.11 -28.37
N ILE A 231 -18.39 -10.89 -28.92
CA ILE A 231 -19.40 -10.36 -29.83
C ILE A 231 -19.47 -11.18 -31.12
N PHE A 232 -18.32 -11.40 -31.77
CA PHE A 232 -18.27 -12.15 -33.03
C PHE A 232 -18.71 -13.61 -32.84
N GLU A 233 -18.26 -14.24 -31.75
CA GLU A 233 -18.62 -15.61 -31.41
C GLU A 233 -20.14 -15.77 -31.19
N LYS A 234 -20.72 -14.98 -30.27
CA LYS A 234 -22.15 -15.06 -29.93
C LYS A 234 -23.07 -14.66 -31.09
N LEU A 235 -22.63 -13.76 -31.98
CA LEU A 235 -23.40 -13.38 -33.16
C LEU A 235 -23.18 -14.30 -34.37
N GLY A 236 -22.26 -15.26 -34.28
CA GLY A 236 -21.94 -16.18 -35.37
C GLY A 236 -21.39 -15.47 -36.61
N ILE A 237 -20.70 -14.34 -36.44
CA ILE A 237 -20.14 -13.56 -37.55
C ILE A 237 -18.77 -14.13 -37.93
N GLN A 238 -18.70 -14.81 -39.07
CA GLN A 238 -17.47 -15.39 -39.59
C GLN A 238 -16.96 -14.57 -40.78
N ASN A 239 -15.67 -14.21 -40.77
CA ASN A 239 -14.97 -13.54 -41.87
C ASN A 239 -15.72 -12.36 -42.50
N PRO A 240 -16.14 -11.35 -41.72
CA PRO A 240 -16.87 -10.19 -42.24
C PRO A 240 -16.01 -9.42 -43.25
N LEU A 241 -16.62 -9.02 -44.38
CA LEU A 241 -15.99 -8.12 -45.34
C LEU A 241 -16.18 -6.67 -44.88
N ASN A 242 -15.16 -5.83 -45.05
CA ASN A 242 -15.17 -4.40 -44.70
C ASN A 242 -15.68 -4.15 -43.27
N LEU A 243 -15.12 -4.87 -42.30
CA LEU A 243 -15.46 -4.69 -40.90
C LEU A 243 -14.97 -3.34 -40.40
N GLU A 244 -15.90 -2.52 -39.93
CA GLU A 244 -15.67 -1.29 -39.19
C GLU A 244 -16.29 -1.45 -37.79
N MET A 245 -15.52 -1.15 -36.75
CA MET A 245 -15.99 -1.24 -35.37
C MET A 245 -15.55 0.00 -34.59
N LYS A 246 -16.48 0.56 -33.83
CA LYS A 246 -16.27 1.74 -32.98
C LYS A 246 -16.81 1.50 -31.57
N LEU A 247 -16.12 2.01 -30.56
CA LEU A 247 -16.63 2.11 -29.19
C LEU A 247 -16.91 3.59 -28.90
N LYS A 248 -18.18 3.94 -28.71
CA LYS A 248 -18.68 5.30 -28.49
C LYS A 248 -19.69 5.36 -27.35
N LEU A 249 -20.02 6.56 -26.89
CA LEU A 249 -21.17 6.80 -26.01
C LEU A 249 -22.42 7.11 -26.84
N GLU A 250 -23.52 6.41 -26.56
CA GLU A 250 -24.85 6.70 -27.06
C GLU A 250 -25.75 6.93 -25.85
N GLU A 251 -26.29 8.13 -25.66
CA GLU A 251 -27.07 8.49 -24.45
C GLU A 251 -26.34 8.14 -23.13
N GLU A 252 -25.04 8.46 -23.08
CA GLU A 252 -24.11 8.11 -22.00
C GLU A 252 -23.83 6.60 -21.85
N ILE A 253 -24.43 5.73 -22.64
CA ILE A 253 -24.23 4.28 -22.55
C ILE A 253 -23.10 3.87 -23.51
N PRO A 254 -22.12 3.05 -23.08
CA PRO A 254 -21.04 2.64 -23.94
C PRO A 254 -21.53 1.54 -24.88
N VAL A 255 -21.41 1.82 -26.17
CA VAL A 255 -21.97 1.00 -27.25
C VAL A 255 -20.89 0.68 -28.27
N TYR A 256 -20.81 -0.60 -28.63
CA TYR A 256 -20.09 -1.04 -29.81
C TYR A 256 -20.96 -0.81 -31.04
N TRP A 257 -20.55 0.10 -31.91
CA TRP A 257 -21.12 0.26 -33.24
C TRP A 257 -20.31 -0.59 -34.22
N ILE A 258 -20.99 -1.51 -34.91
CA ILE A 258 -20.35 -2.49 -35.78
C ILE A 258 -21.02 -2.42 -37.14
N LYS A 259 -20.21 -2.26 -38.18
CA LYS A 259 -20.64 -2.25 -39.58
C LYS A 259 -19.81 -3.25 -40.37
N PHE A 260 -20.46 -4.12 -41.12
CA PHE A 260 -19.79 -5.08 -41.98
C PHE A 260 -20.67 -5.54 -43.13
N ILE A 261 -20.04 -6.18 -44.12
CA ILE A 261 -20.70 -6.84 -45.23
C ILE A 261 -20.63 -8.35 -45.03
N GLU A 262 -21.78 -9.01 -45.10
CA GLU A 262 -21.92 -10.47 -45.07
C GLU A 262 -22.30 -10.97 -46.46
N GLU A 263 -21.61 -11.99 -46.95
CA GLU A 263 -22.00 -12.70 -48.17
C GLU A 263 -22.98 -13.82 -47.83
N LYS A 264 -24.18 -13.78 -48.42
CA LYS A 264 -25.18 -14.84 -48.31
C LYS A 264 -25.56 -15.37 -49.67
N LYS A 265 -25.87 -16.66 -49.77
CA LYS A 265 -26.40 -17.24 -51.02
C LYS A 265 -27.93 -17.19 -51.00
N ILE A 266 -28.54 -16.50 -51.96
CA ILE A 266 -29.97 -16.65 -52.23
C ILE A 266 -30.16 -17.93 -53.05
N LEU A 267 -31.11 -18.78 -52.64
CA LEU A 267 -31.41 -20.09 -53.27
C LEU A 267 -30.18 -21.02 -53.40
N GLY A 268 -29.14 -20.82 -52.58
CA GLY A 268 -27.92 -21.62 -52.62
C GLY A 268 -26.99 -21.38 -53.81
N ILE A 269 -27.35 -20.49 -54.76
CA ILE A 269 -26.63 -20.34 -56.03
C ILE A 269 -26.01 -18.94 -56.15
N PHE A 270 -26.77 -17.88 -55.83
CA PHE A 270 -26.35 -16.52 -56.14
C PHE A 270 -25.83 -15.81 -54.87
N PRO A 271 -24.54 -15.44 -54.80
CA PRO A 271 -24.03 -14.67 -53.68
C PRO A 271 -24.59 -13.23 -53.73
N ILE A 272 -25.11 -12.78 -52.60
CA ILE A 272 -25.50 -11.39 -52.35
C ILE A 272 -24.70 -10.83 -51.19
N LYS A 273 -24.42 -9.53 -51.25
CA LYS A 273 -23.75 -8.78 -50.19
C LYS A 273 -24.80 -8.04 -49.35
N ILE A 274 -24.84 -8.31 -48.06
CA ILE A 274 -25.75 -7.63 -47.14
C ILE A 274 -24.91 -6.76 -46.23
N GLN A 275 -25.15 -5.45 -46.25
CA GLN A 275 -24.57 -4.56 -45.25
C GLN A 275 -25.40 -4.65 -43.97
N LYS A 276 -24.71 -4.96 -42.87
CA LYS A 276 -25.27 -5.01 -41.53
C LYS A 276 -24.65 -3.91 -40.69
N GLU A 277 -25.49 -3.20 -39.97
CA GLU A 277 -25.10 -2.23 -38.95
C GLU A 277 -25.80 -2.60 -37.66
N MET A 278 -25.05 -2.65 -36.56
CA MET A 278 -25.57 -3.00 -35.25
C MET A 278 -24.92 -2.21 -34.13
N GLU A 279 -25.70 -2.00 -33.08
CA GLU A 279 -25.29 -1.33 -31.84
C GLU A 279 -25.47 -2.31 -30.68
N ILE A 280 -24.39 -2.55 -29.93
CA ILE A 280 -24.34 -3.55 -28.87
C ILE A 280 -23.87 -2.90 -27.57
N LEU A 281 -24.59 -3.18 -26.48
CA LEU A 281 -24.20 -2.71 -25.15
C LEU A 281 -22.89 -3.35 -24.68
N ALA A 282 -21.94 -2.52 -24.26
CA ALA A 282 -20.63 -3.00 -23.80
C ALA A 282 -20.60 -3.41 -22.31
N GLN A 283 -21.59 -3.00 -21.51
CA GLN A 283 -21.61 -3.18 -20.04
C GLN A 283 -22.26 -4.47 -19.55
N LYS A 284 -23.02 -5.18 -20.40
CA LYS A 284 -23.81 -6.36 -20.00
C LYS A 284 -23.15 -7.63 -20.51
N GLU A 285 -23.00 -8.64 -19.68
CA GLU A 285 -22.40 -9.93 -20.09
C GLU A 285 -23.20 -10.63 -21.20
N GLU A 286 -24.52 -10.45 -21.20
CA GLU A 286 -25.40 -10.86 -22.28
C GLU A 286 -25.42 -9.81 -23.39
N ILE A 287 -25.26 -10.27 -24.64
CA ILE A 287 -25.27 -9.38 -25.80
C ILE A 287 -26.69 -8.93 -26.06
N GLU A 288 -26.95 -7.67 -25.76
CA GLU A 288 -28.18 -6.98 -26.11
C GLU A 288 -27.94 -6.08 -27.32
N LYS A 289 -28.70 -6.34 -28.40
CA LYS A 289 -28.73 -5.48 -29.57
C LYS A 289 -29.68 -4.32 -29.32
N LEU A 290 -29.17 -3.10 -29.36
CA LEU A 290 -30.02 -1.90 -29.31
C LEU A 290 -30.69 -1.66 -30.67
N LYS A 291 -29.96 -1.92 -31.75
CA LYS A 291 -30.39 -1.65 -33.11
C LYS A 291 -29.73 -2.62 -34.06
N GLU A 292 -30.48 -3.10 -35.05
CA GLU A 292 -29.95 -3.86 -36.18
C GLU A 292 -30.60 -3.36 -37.46
N ILE A 293 -29.78 -2.79 -38.35
CA ILE A 293 -30.21 -2.35 -39.68
C ILE A 293 -29.64 -3.33 -40.70
N LYS A 294 -30.50 -3.87 -41.55
CA LYS A 294 -30.11 -4.71 -42.69
C LYS A 294 -30.48 -3.98 -43.96
N ARG A 295 -29.51 -3.73 -44.82
CA ARG A 295 -29.75 -3.15 -46.15
C ARG A 295 -29.02 -3.97 -47.20
N PRO A 296 -29.67 -4.25 -48.35
CA PRO A 296 -28.94 -4.80 -49.48
C PRO A 296 -27.92 -3.77 -49.98
N PHE A 297 -26.76 -4.23 -50.45
CA PHE A 297 -25.66 -3.32 -50.83
C PHE A 297 -26.05 -2.31 -51.92
N TRP A 298 -26.99 -2.67 -52.81
CA TRP A 298 -27.46 -1.81 -53.90
C TRP A 298 -28.39 -0.67 -53.45
N PHE A 299 -28.82 -0.62 -52.19
CA PHE A 299 -29.69 0.45 -51.69
C PHE A 299 -29.01 1.83 -51.62
N PHE A 300 -27.68 1.90 -51.73
CA PHE A 300 -26.91 3.15 -51.60
C PHE A 300 -26.48 3.77 -52.95
N GLN A 301 -26.88 3.20 -54.08
CA GLN A 301 -26.58 3.76 -55.42
C GLN A 301 -27.67 4.69 -55.95
N PHE A 302 -28.69 5.01 -55.15
CA PHE A 302 -29.76 5.96 -55.46
C PHE A 302 -29.87 6.98 -54.32
#